data_AF-A0A2G6IKG8-F1
#
_entry.id   AF-A0A2G6IKG8-F1
#
_cell.length_a   1.000
_cell.length_b   1.000
_cell.length_c   1.000
_cell.angle_alpha   90.00
_cell.angle_beta   90.00
_cell.angle_gamma   90.00
#
_symmetry.space_group_name_H-M   'P 1'
#
loop_
_entity.id
_entity.type
_entity.pdbx_description
1 polymer ?
#
loop_
_entity_poly.entity_id
_entity_poly.type
_entity_poly.pdbx_seq_one_letter_code
_entity_poly.pdbx_strand_id
1 'polypeptide(L)'
;MSYLTDRKRATGLGAAHSGTMHHWHMMVSAVALIGLIFFFVYSFGTTLGSSYEEARAVYARPFPAIVALLTIIVGFVHYKGGVQTMIEDYVHGAAGRIAIIGTTLLSYFLMGVAAFSIIRLAL
;
A
#
# COMPACT_ATOMS: atom_id res chain seq x y z
N MET A 1 -9.16 -32.67 -19.25
CA MET A 1 -8.02 -32.58 -18.30
C MET A 1 -6.97 -31.68 -18.92
N SER A 2 -6.51 -30.65 -18.20
CA SER A 2 -5.43 -29.76 -18.65
C SER A 2 -4.09 -30.48 -18.54
N TYR A 3 -3.44 -30.75 -19.66
CA TYR A 3 -2.11 -31.37 -19.68
C TYR A 3 -1.04 -30.31 -19.41
N LEU A 4 -0.47 -30.34 -18.20
CA LEU A 4 0.70 -29.55 -17.84
C LEU A 4 1.93 -30.45 -17.89
N THR A 5 3.01 -29.96 -18.50
CA THR A 5 4.30 -30.66 -18.50
C THR A 5 4.93 -30.66 -17.10
N ASP A 6 5.70 -31.69 -16.77
CA ASP A 6 6.32 -31.84 -15.45
C ASP A 6 7.25 -30.67 -15.11
N ARG A 7 7.92 -30.10 -16.12
CA ARG A 7 8.71 -28.88 -15.96
C ARG A 7 7.87 -27.70 -15.48
N LYS A 8 6.65 -27.53 -16.02
CA LYS A 8 5.73 -26.45 -15.64
C LYS A 8 5.19 -26.63 -14.22
N ARG A 9 5.05 -27.89 -13.76
CA ARG A 9 4.69 -28.22 -12.36
C ARG A 9 5.86 -27.99 -11.40
N ALA A 10 7.07 -28.37 -11.77
CA ALA A 10 8.25 -28.30 -10.92
C ALA A 10 8.80 -26.87 -10.74
N THR A 11 8.69 -26.00 -11.74
CA THR A 11 9.22 -24.63 -11.63
C THR A 11 8.21 -23.60 -11.17
N GLY A 12 6.89 -23.87 -11.27
CA GLY A 12 5.83 -22.99 -10.74
C GLY A 12 5.71 -21.60 -11.38
N LEU A 13 6.52 -21.28 -12.40
CA LEU A 13 6.72 -19.90 -12.89
C LEU A 13 5.90 -19.54 -14.14
N GLY A 14 5.11 -20.47 -14.69
CA GLY A 14 4.36 -20.26 -15.94
C GLY A 14 5.27 -19.98 -17.16
N ALA A 15 4.68 -19.73 -18.34
CA ALA A 15 5.45 -19.51 -19.57
C ALA A 15 6.20 -18.16 -19.60
N ALA A 16 5.76 -17.19 -18.80
CA ALA A 16 6.33 -15.85 -18.75
C ALA A 16 7.45 -15.68 -17.71
N HIS A 17 7.67 -16.67 -16.84
CA HIS A 17 8.66 -16.67 -15.76
C HIS A 17 8.60 -15.48 -14.76
N SER A 18 7.64 -14.56 -14.85
CA SER A 18 7.62 -13.32 -14.02
C SER A 18 6.23 -12.77 -13.65
N GLY A 19 5.14 -13.50 -13.91
CA GLY A 19 3.78 -12.93 -13.80
C GLY A 19 3.17 -12.84 -12.38
N THR A 20 3.72 -13.51 -11.37
CA THR A 20 3.06 -13.61 -10.05
C THR A 20 3.58 -12.64 -9.01
N MET A 21 4.71 -11.96 -9.24
CA MET A 21 5.32 -11.10 -8.20
C MET A 21 4.46 -9.87 -7.88
N HIS A 22 3.85 -9.25 -8.89
CA HIS A 22 2.91 -8.14 -8.67
C HIS A 22 1.72 -8.60 -7.80
N HIS A 23 1.08 -9.71 -8.18
CA HIS A 23 -0.03 -10.28 -7.43
C HIS A 23 0.37 -10.70 -6.01
N TRP A 24 1.55 -11.30 -5.85
CA TRP A 24 2.11 -11.65 -4.55
C TRP A 24 2.31 -10.42 -3.65
N HIS A 25 2.89 -9.34 -4.18
CA HIS A 25 3.02 -8.09 -3.43
C HIS A 25 1.65 -7.49 -3.05
N MET A 26 0.64 -7.62 -3.92
CA MET A 26 -0.73 -7.21 -3.60
C MET A 26 -1.32 -8.04 -2.44
N MET A 27 -1.10 -9.35 -2.42
CA MET A 27 -1.54 -10.22 -1.31
C MET A 27 -0.82 -9.88 0.00
N VAL A 28 0.50 -9.71 -0.04
CA VAL A 28 1.30 -9.36 1.14
C VAL A 28 0.85 -8.01 1.72
N SER A 29 0.70 -6.99 0.87
CA SER A 29 0.23 -5.67 1.31
C SER A 29 -1.22 -5.69 1.82
N ALA A 30 -2.11 -6.48 1.21
CA ALA A 30 -3.48 -6.66 1.70
C ALA A 30 -3.51 -7.26 3.12
N VAL A 31 -2.75 -8.34 3.36
CA VAL A 31 -2.66 -8.97 4.68
C VAL A 31 -2.07 -8.01 5.72
N ALA A 32 -1.02 -7.27 5.36
CA ALA A 32 -0.46 -6.23 6.24
C ALA A 32 -1.49 -5.15 6.57
N LEU A 33 -2.26 -4.69 5.59
CA LEU A 33 -3.28 -3.66 5.77
C LEU A 33 -4.43 -4.11 6.65
N ILE A 34 -4.83 -5.38 6.64
CA ILE A 34 -5.86 -5.88 7.56
C ILE A 34 -5.47 -5.62 9.01
N GLY A 35 -4.23 -5.96 9.38
CA GLY A 35 -3.72 -5.71 10.73
C GLY A 35 -3.53 -4.21 11.01
N LEU A 36 -2.92 -3.48 10.08
CA LEU A 36 -2.64 -2.05 10.24
C LEU A 36 -3.91 -1.22 10.39
N ILE A 37 -4.93 -1.46 9.54
CA ILE A 37 -6.21 -0.74 9.59
C ILE A 37 -6.91 -0.97 10.92
N PHE A 38 -6.87 -2.19 11.48
CA PHE A 38 -7.46 -2.47 12.78
C PHE A 38 -6.88 -1.56 13.88
N PHE A 39 -5.55 -1.51 14.00
CA PHE A 39 -4.89 -0.67 15.00
C PHE A 39 -4.97 0.82 14.67
N PHE A 40 -4.98 1.18 13.39
CA PHE A 40 -5.14 2.56 12.95
C PHE A 40 -6.53 3.09 13.31
N VAL A 41 -7.60 2.36 12.97
CA VAL A 41 -8.98 2.75 13.31
C VAL A 41 -9.15 2.88 14.82
N TYR A 42 -8.56 1.99 15.61
CA TYR A 42 -8.59 2.13 17.07
C TYR A 42 -7.87 3.41 17.53
N SER A 43 -6.59 3.59 17.19
CA SER A 43 -5.79 4.73 17.67
C SER A 43 -6.26 6.08 17.15
N PHE A 44 -6.56 6.18 15.84
CA PHE A 44 -7.12 7.36 15.22
C PHE A 44 -8.54 7.62 15.74
N GLY A 45 -9.39 6.58 15.78
CA GLY A 45 -10.79 6.71 16.18
C GLY A 45 -10.96 7.21 17.60
N THR A 46 -10.12 6.78 18.55
CA THR A 46 -10.14 7.31 19.93
C THR A 46 -9.65 8.75 20.04
N THR A 47 -8.96 9.24 19.02
CA THR A 47 -8.38 10.59 18.97
C THR A 47 -9.21 11.55 18.11
N LEU A 48 -10.14 11.01 17.31
CA LEU A 48 -10.94 11.80 16.40
C LEU A 48 -11.84 12.77 17.19
N GLY A 49 -11.71 14.06 16.90
CA GLY A 49 -12.44 15.13 17.58
C GLY A 49 -11.78 15.64 18.86
N SER A 50 -10.63 15.09 19.27
CA SER A 50 -9.83 15.64 20.36
C SER A 50 -9.20 16.98 19.95
N SER A 51 -8.70 17.72 20.95
CA SER A 51 -7.83 18.86 20.69
C SER A 51 -6.52 18.41 20.02
N TYR A 52 -5.82 19.36 19.39
CA TYR A 52 -4.51 19.11 18.79
C TYR A 52 -3.50 18.55 19.81
N GLU A 53 -3.49 19.08 21.03
CA GLU A 53 -2.56 18.65 22.08
C GLU A 53 -2.82 17.21 22.54
N GLU A 54 -4.09 16.83 22.69
CA GLU A 54 -4.47 15.46 23.01
C GLU A 54 -4.08 14.48 21.89
N ALA A 55 -4.28 14.89 20.63
CA ALA A 55 -3.87 14.09 19.48
C ALA A 55 -2.35 13.94 19.42
N ARG A 56 -1.61 15.03 19.64
CA ARG A 56 -0.15 15.02 19.73
C ARG A 56 0.32 14.11 20.84
N ALA A 57 -0.30 14.14 22.03
CA ALA A 57 0.06 13.26 23.13
C ALA A 57 -0.12 11.76 22.79
N VAL A 58 -1.16 11.42 22.04
CA VAL A 58 -1.38 10.04 21.56
C VAL A 58 -0.29 9.63 20.58
N TYR A 59 -0.01 10.46 19.58
CA TYR A 59 0.92 10.17 18.48
C TYR A 59 2.39 10.46 18.80
N ALA A 60 2.71 11.10 19.93
CA ALA A 60 4.08 11.14 20.48
C ALA A 60 4.53 9.76 20.99
N ARG A 61 3.60 8.83 21.24
CA ARG A 61 3.93 7.45 21.59
C ARG A 61 4.36 6.69 20.33
N PRO A 62 5.42 5.85 20.40
CA PRO A 62 5.94 5.15 19.22
C PRO A 62 4.91 4.28 18.51
N PHE A 63 4.09 3.53 19.24
CA PHE A 63 3.19 2.55 18.63
C PHE A 63 2.10 3.18 17.74
N PRO A 64 1.28 4.15 18.20
CA PRO A 64 0.31 4.82 17.33
C PRO A 64 0.96 5.54 16.14
N ALA A 65 2.13 6.16 16.33
CA ALA A 65 2.87 6.82 15.25
C ALA A 65 3.32 5.84 14.17
N ILE A 66 3.94 4.72 14.58
CA ILE A 66 4.40 3.67 13.66
C ILE A 66 3.22 3.04 12.93
N VAL A 67 2.12 2.74 13.63
CA VAL A 67 0.91 2.19 13.01
C VAL A 67 0.35 3.15 11.96
N ALA A 68 0.20 4.44 12.28
CA ALA A 68 -0.27 5.43 11.31
C ALA A 68 0.68 5.55 10.11
N LEU A 69 1.99 5.62 10.36
CA LEU A 69 3.00 5.72 9.32
C LEU A 69 2.95 4.53 8.36
N LEU A 70 2.97 3.31 8.91
CA LEU A 70 2.92 2.08 8.13
C LEU A 70 1.57 1.92 7.41
N THR A 71 0.46 2.30 8.02
CA THR A 71 -0.87 2.27 7.38
C THR A 71 -0.87 3.11 6.11
N ILE A 72 -0.34 4.33 6.16
CA ILE A 72 -0.29 5.21 4.99
C ILE A 72 0.74 4.71 3.96
N ILE A 73 1.95 4.32 4.39
CA ILE A 73 3.00 3.83 3.47
C ILE A 73 2.53 2.57 2.73
N VAL A 74 2.10 1.55 3.47
CA VAL A 74 1.64 0.29 2.87
C VAL A 74 0.34 0.52 2.09
N GLY A 75 -0.52 1.42 2.57
CA GLY A 75 -1.75 1.82 1.90
C GLY A 75 -1.48 2.38 0.50
N PHE A 76 -0.51 3.29 0.36
CA PHE A 76 -0.14 3.83 -0.95
C PHE A 76 0.62 2.85 -1.83
N VAL A 77 1.42 1.94 -1.25
CA VAL A 77 2.02 0.83 -2.01
C VAL A 77 0.92 -0.06 -2.61
N HIS A 78 -0.07 -0.44 -1.81
CA HIS A 78 -1.22 -1.25 -2.25
C HIS A 78 -2.08 -0.51 -3.28
N TYR A 79 -2.43 0.75 -2.99
CA TYR A 79 -3.19 1.62 -3.89
C TYR A 79 -2.54 1.73 -5.26
N LYS A 80 -1.24 2.06 -5.31
CA LYS A 80 -0.50 2.20 -6.57
C LYS A 80 -0.57 0.91 -7.39
N GLY A 81 -0.37 -0.24 -6.75
CA GLY A 81 -0.43 -1.54 -7.43
C GLY A 81 -1.81 -1.88 -7.97
N GLY A 82 -2.87 -1.61 -7.19
CA GLY A 82 -4.25 -1.82 -7.63
C GLY A 82 -4.67 -0.88 -8.76
N VAL A 83 -4.31 0.40 -8.68
CA VAL A 83 -4.59 1.37 -9.75
C VAL A 83 -3.79 1.05 -11.00
N GLN A 84 -2.56 0.57 -10.88
CA GLN A 84 -1.81 0.09 -12.05
C GLN A 84 -2.57 -1.02 -12.78
N THR A 85 -3.05 -2.04 -12.06
CA THR A 85 -3.85 -3.12 -12.66
C THR A 85 -5.09 -2.56 -13.37
N MET A 86 -5.83 -1.66 -12.71
CA MET A 86 -7.00 -1.01 -13.32
C MET A 86 -6.62 -0.22 -14.59
N ILE A 87 -5.52 0.52 -14.60
CA ILE A 87 -5.09 1.27 -15.78
C ILE A 87 -4.71 0.31 -16.92
N GLU A 88 -3.99 -0.76 -16.62
CA GLU A 88 -3.59 -1.77 -17.60
C GLU A 88 -4.80 -2.48 -18.23
N ASP A 89 -5.88 -2.67 -17.47
CA ASP A 89 -7.11 -3.30 -17.95
C ASP A 89 -7.97 -2.38 -18.84
N TYR A 90 -7.91 -1.05 -18.63
CA TYR A 90 -8.90 -0.12 -19.20
C TYR A 90 -8.33 1.03 -20.04
N VAL A 91 -7.05 1.39 -19.92
CA VAL A 91 -6.47 2.56 -20.60
C VAL A 91 -5.21 2.18 -21.37
N HIS A 92 -5.28 2.34 -22.69
CA HIS A 92 -4.25 1.85 -23.61
C HIS A 92 -3.35 2.97 -24.16
N GLY A 93 -2.22 2.57 -24.74
CA GLY A 93 -1.31 3.46 -25.44
C GLY A 93 -0.60 4.45 -24.51
N ALA A 94 -0.29 5.64 -25.02
CA ALA A 94 0.46 6.66 -24.29
C ALA A 94 -0.27 7.15 -23.03
N ALA A 95 -1.60 7.25 -23.08
CA ALA A 95 -2.41 7.70 -21.94
C ALA A 95 -2.27 6.76 -20.74
N GLY A 96 -2.34 5.44 -20.94
CA GLY A 96 -2.16 4.46 -19.86
C GLY A 96 -0.77 4.55 -19.22
N ARG A 97 0.27 4.70 -20.05
CA ARG A 97 1.65 4.86 -19.55
C ARG A 97 1.82 6.13 -18.71
N ILE A 98 1.28 7.26 -19.18
CA ILE A 98 1.32 8.54 -18.44
C ILE A 98 0.55 8.42 -17.13
N ALA A 99 -0.61 7.77 -17.13
CA ALA A 99 -1.42 7.56 -15.93
C ALA A 99 -0.68 6.72 -14.88
N ILE A 100 -0.01 5.63 -15.27
CA ILE A 100 0.79 4.80 -14.36
C ILE A 100 1.94 5.62 -13.74
N ILE A 101 2.65 6.42 -14.55
CA ILE A 101 3.70 7.31 -14.06
C ILE A 101 3.13 8.32 -13.06
N GLY A 102 2.02 8.98 -13.42
CA GLY A 102 1.35 9.97 -12.58
C GLY A 102 0.91 9.40 -11.23
N THR A 103 0.21 8.27 -11.23
CA THR A 103 -0.21 7.57 -10.00
C THR A 103 0.99 7.15 -9.15
N THR A 104 2.07 6.68 -9.78
CA THR A 104 3.30 6.28 -9.07
C THR A 104 3.95 7.47 -8.36
N LEU A 105 4.12 8.59 -9.07
CA LEU A 105 4.71 9.81 -8.51
C LEU A 105 3.83 10.39 -7.41
N LEU A 106 2.51 10.45 -7.63
CA LEU A 106 1.55 10.91 -6.63
C LEU A 106 1.62 10.06 -5.36
N SER A 107 1.67 8.73 -5.51
CA SER A 107 1.76 7.82 -4.37
C SER A 107 3.02 8.09 -3.53
N TYR A 108 4.20 8.19 -4.17
CA TYR A 108 5.43 8.48 -3.44
C TYR A 108 5.45 9.88 -2.82
N PHE A 109 4.89 10.88 -3.50
CA PHE A 109 4.74 12.22 -2.94
C PHE A 109 3.88 12.22 -1.67
N LEU A 110 2.69 11.60 -1.73
CA LEU A 110 1.77 11.52 -0.59
C LEU A 110 2.34 10.69 0.55
N MET A 111 3.09 9.62 0.26
CA MET A 111 3.85 8.87 1.26
C MET A 111 4.87 9.76 1.98
N GLY A 112 5.63 10.57 1.24
CA GLY A 112 6.61 11.51 1.81
C GLY A 112 5.96 12.57 2.69
N VAL A 113 4.87 13.19 2.22
CA VAL A 113 4.10 14.20 2.98
C VAL A 113 3.53 13.60 4.26
N ALA A 114 2.94 12.41 4.19
CA ALA A 114 2.39 11.73 5.36
C ALA A 114 3.50 11.34 6.36
N ALA A 115 4.60 10.79 5.86
CA ALA A 115 5.74 10.44 6.71
C ALA A 115 6.30 11.65 7.44
N PHE A 116 6.55 12.75 6.72
CA PHE A 116 6.99 14.01 7.33
C PHE A 116 6.00 14.51 8.38
N SER A 117 4.71 14.53 8.06
CA SER A 117 3.66 15.00 8.97
C SER A 117 3.58 14.18 10.26
N ILE A 118 3.62 12.84 10.15
CA ILE A 118 3.53 11.94 11.30
C ILE A 118 4.79 12.03 12.16
N ILE A 119 5.98 12.11 11.54
CA ILE A 119 7.23 12.30 12.28
C ILE A 119 7.22 13.65 13.01
N ARG A 120 6.73 14.72 12.37
CA ARG A 120 6.59 16.03 13.00
C ARG A 120 5.56 16.05 14.13
N LEU A 121 4.49 15.26 14.02
CA LEU A 121 3.49 15.10 15.08
C LEU A 121 4.05 14.31 16.27
N ALA A 122 4.94 13.35 16.00
CA ALA A 122 5.54 12.50 17.03
C ALA A 122 6.70 13.17 17.81
N LEU A 123 7.31 14.22 17.25
CA LEU A 123 8.40 15.00 17.86
C LEU A 123 7.88 16.26 18.57
#